data_AF-A0A7I7TYK6-F1
#
_entry.id   AF-A0A7I7TYK6-F1
#
_cell.length_a   1.000
_cell.length_b   1.000
_cell.length_c   1.000
_cell.angle_alpha   90.00
_cell.angle_beta   90.00
_cell.angle_gamma   90.00
#
_symmetry.space_group_name_H-M   'P 1'
#
loop_
_entity.id
_entity.type
_entity.pdbx_description
1 polymer ?
#
loop_
_entity_poly.entity_id
_entity_poly.type
_entity_poly.pdbx_seq_one_letter_code
_entity_poly.pdbx_strand_id
1 'polypeptide(L)'
;MLSRIMIVSVGAAAAVLGMSGVASAQPPNINAMPPANPQDYAAHDGAWYVFSALDGVTCVLDRGSGSYGCSGPLPGAPNGANLVTGNAAGGVGFANSARPMYGIVENAPALPPNTRLSFKTVSCGNDGFSTSCVNTYNQSGFVISPTTSYAF
;
A
#
# COMPACT_ATOMS: atom_id res chain seq x y z
N MET A 1 61.24 -9.28 47.92
CA MET A 1 61.87 -9.14 46.59
C MET A 1 60.72 -9.12 45.57
N LEU A 2 60.05 -7.97 45.36
CA LEU A 2 60.33 -6.98 44.32
C LEU A 2 60.50 -7.56 42.90
N SER A 3 59.43 -7.54 42.11
CA SER A 3 59.36 -7.02 40.72
C SER A 3 57.96 -7.34 40.16
N ARG A 4 57.00 -6.40 40.14
CA ARG A 4 56.72 -5.46 39.03
C ARG A 4 56.83 -6.12 37.65
N ILE A 5 55.68 -6.39 37.02
CA ILE A 5 55.38 -6.05 35.62
C ILE A 5 53.86 -5.83 35.51
N MET A 6 53.51 -4.58 35.27
CA MET A 6 52.22 -4.14 34.74
C MET A 6 52.22 -4.43 33.24
N ILE A 7 51.20 -5.12 32.73
CA ILE A 7 50.79 -5.01 31.33
C ILE A 7 49.33 -4.62 31.33
N VAL A 8 49.14 -3.32 31.10
CA VAL A 8 47.88 -2.70 30.68
C VAL A 8 47.65 -3.13 29.24
N SER A 9 46.66 -3.99 29.01
CA SER A 9 46.11 -4.23 27.67
C SER A 9 44.79 -3.49 27.55
N VAL A 10 44.87 -2.27 26.98
CA VAL A 10 43.73 -1.57 26.39
C VAL A 10 43.29 -2.39 25.17
N GLY A 11 42.33 -3.28 25.37
CA GLY A 11 41.64 -4.02 24.31
C GLY A 11 40.32 -3.33 24.02
N ALA A 12 40.24 -2.67 22.86
CA ALA A 12 39.10 -1.90 22.39
C ALA A 12 37.75 -2.60 22.63
N ALA A 13 36.89 -1.96 23.43
CA ALA A 13 35.45 -2.20 23.35
C ALA A 13 34.98 -1.68 21.99
N ALA A 14 35.02 -2.53 20.97
CA ALA A 14 34.35 -2.27 19.71
C ALA A 14 32.85 -2.25 20.01
N ALA A 15 32.31 -1.05 20.19
CA ALA A 15 30.88 -0.80 20.25
C ALA A 15 30.26 -1.43 18.99
N VAL A 16 29.51 -2.51 19.19
CA VAL A 16 28.61 -3.06 18.19
C VAL A 16 27.48 -2.03 18.07
N LEU A 17 27.72 -0.99 17.27
CA LEU A 17 26.68 -0.06 16.87
C LEU A 17 25.69 -0.87 16.06
N GLY A 18 24.56 -1.19 16.70
CA GLY A 18 23.41 -1.79 16.07
C GLY A 18 22.99 -0.92 14.89
N MET A 19 23.40 -1.34 13.69
CA MET A 19 22.68 -0.99 12.49
C MET A 19 21.36 -1.74 12.58
N SER A 20 20.36 -1.08 13.14
CA SER A 20 18.95 -1.44 12.94
C SER A 20 18.77 -1.51 11.43
N GLY A 21 18.85 -2.71 10.86
CA GLY A 21 18.56 -2.93 9.46
C GLY A 21 17.18 -2.35 9.23
N VAL A 22 17.09 -1.26 8.46
CA VAL A 22 15.81 -0.79 7.95
C VAL A 22 15.27 -1.95 7.13
N ALA A 23 14.34 -2.70 7.70
CA ALA A 23 13.55 -3.63 6.93
C ALA A 23 12.74 -2.77 5.96
N SER A 24 13.29 -2.51 4.77
CA SER A 24 12.50 -2.00 3.66
C SER A 24 11.45 -3.05 3.39
N ALA A 25 10.19 -2.77 3.74
CA ALA A 25 9.09 -3.66 3.42
C ALA A 25 9.10 -3.85 1.90
N GLN A 26 9.35 -5.08 1.45
CA GLN A 26 9.28 -5.41 0.04
C GLN A 26 7.84 -5.11 -0.43
N PRO A 27 7.64 -4.48 -1.61
CA PRO A 27 6.31 -4.25 -2.14
C PRO A 27 5.48 -5.55 -2.14
N PRO A 28 4.20 -5.49 -1.72
CA PRO A 28 3.35 -6.68 -1.69
C PRO A 28 3.28 -7.36 -3.06
N ASN A 29 3.41 -8.69 -3.10
CA ASN A 29 3.28 -9.44 -4.34
C ASN A 29 1.81 -9.76 -4.66
N ILE A 30 1.03 -8.71 -4.97
CA ILE A 30 -0.40 -8.81 -5.28
C ILE A 30 -0.65 -9.67 -6.52
N ASN A 31 0.28 -9.67 -7.48
CA ASN A 31 0.18 -10.42 -8.71
C ASN A 31 0.33 -11.95 -8.53
N ALA A 32 0.58 -12.43 -7.30
CA ALA A 32 0.47 -13.84 -6.95
C ALA A 32 -0.96 -14.24 -6.53
N MET A 33 -1.83 -13.29 -6.16
CA MET A 33 -3.18 -13.58 -5.66
C MET A 33 -4.14 -13.97 -6.80
N PRO A 34 -5.03 -14.95 -6.63
CA PRO A 34 -6.06 -15.28 -7.61
C PRO A 34 -6.88 -14.05 -8.06
N PRO A 35 -7.22 -13.92 -9.36
CA PRO A 35 -8.07 -12.85 -9.83
C PRO A 35 -9.52 -13.07 -9.39
N ALA A 36 -10.16 -12.03 -8.87
CA ALA A 36 -11.61 -11.94 -8.75
C ALA A 36 -12.24 -11.66 -10.12
N ASN A 37 -13.52 -12.02 -10.30
CA ASN A 37 -14.25 -11.71 -11.54
C ASN A 37 -14.51 -10.19 -11.62
N PRO A 38 -13.95 -9.46 -12.59
CA PRO A 38 -14.07 -8.01 -12.63
C PRO A 38 -15.49 -7.49 -12.87
N GLN A 39 -16.37 -8.30 -13.45
CA GLN A 39 -17.76 -7.90 -13.70
C GLN A 39 -18.55 -7.70 -12.40
N ASP A 40 -18.19 -8.42 -11.33
CA ASP A 40 -18.85 -8.28 -10.03
C ASP A 40 -18.54 -6.93 -9.36
N TYR A 41 -17.53 -6.21 -9.87
CA TYR A 41 -17.06 -4.92 -9.36
C TYR A 41 -17.27 -3.80 -10.37
N ALA A 42 -17.93 -4.07 -11.51
CA ALA A 42 -18.15 -3.06 -12.55
C ALA A 42 -19.14 -2.00 -12.08
N ALA A 43 -18.77 -0.73 -12.23
CA ALA A 43 -19.65 0.41 -11.98
C ALA A 43 -19.59 1.41 -13.12
N HIS A 44 -20.58 2.31 -13.17
CA HIS A 44 -20.69 3.36 -14.19
C HIS A 44 -20.62 2.78 -15.62
N ASP A 45 -21.54 1.87 -15.94
CA ASP A 45 -21.59 1.13 -17.22
C ASP A 45 -20.29 0.39 -17.55
N GLY A 46 -19.58 -0.04 -16.50
CA GLY A 46 -18.30 -0.72 -16.59
C GLY A 46 -17.13 0.22 -16.89
N ALA A 47 -17.27 1.54 -16.81
CA ALA A 47 -16.13 2.45 -16.90
C ALA A 47 -15.12 2.25 -15.77
N TRP A 48 -15.60 1.81 -14.59
CA TRP A 48 -14.79 1.63 -13.41
C TRP A 48 -14.93 0.22 -12.84
N TYR A 49 -13.90 -0.21 -12.13
CA TYR A 49 -14.04 -1.25 -11.13
C TYR A 49 -14.00 -0.62 -9.74
N VAL A 50 -14.96 -0.96 -8.89
CA VAL A 50 -15.09 -0.39 -7.54
C VAL A 50 -15.23 -1.51 -6.51
N PHE A 51 -14.55 -1.35 -5.38
CA PHE A 51 -14.63 -2.30 -4.27
C PHE A 51 -14.43 -1.61 -2.94
N SER A 52 -14.95 -2.22 -1.87
CA SER A 52 -14.63 -1.84 -0.50
C SER A 52 -13.44 -2.63 0.03
N ALA A 53 -12.56 -1.95 0.78
CA ALA A 53 -11.26 -2.44 1.22
C ALA A 53 -11.22 -2.66 2.74
N LEU A 54 -11.31 -1.56 3.49
CA LEU A 54 -11.45 -1.48 4.94
C LEU A 54 -12.76 -0.78 5.26
N ASP A 55 -13.14 -0.75 6.53
CA ASP A 55 -14.37 -0.07 6.94
C ASP A 55 -14.38 1.40 6.50
N GLY A 56 -15.40 1.78 5.73
CA GLY A 56 -15.54 3.11 5.12
C GLY A 56 -14.56 3.45 3.99
N VAL A 57 -13.68 2.54 3.54
CA VAL A 57 -12.74 2.79 2.44
C VAL A 57 -13.26 2.19 1.13
N THR A 58 -13.44 3.05 0.13
CA THR A 58 -13.81 2.66 -1.23
C THR A 58 -12.66 2.87 -2.19
N CYS A 59 -12.35 1.85 -2.98
CA CYS A 59 -11.29 1.86 -3.97
C CYS A 59 -11.86 1.76 -5.38
N VAL A 60 -11.24 2.46 -6.32
CA VAL A 60 -11.67 2.51 -7.72
C VAL A 60 -10.47 2.31 -8.65
N LEU A 61 -10.67 1.56 -9.73
CA LEU A 61 -9.80 1.47 -10.89
C LEU A 61 -10.57 2.00 -12.11
N ASP A 62 -10.13 3.12 -12.65
CA ASP A 62 -10.68 3.72 -13.87
C ASP A 62 -10.10 3.04 -15.11
N ARG A 63 -10.98 2.44 -15.92
CA ARG A 63 -10.58 1.69 -17.12
C ARG A 63 -10.28 2.59 -18.32
N GLY A 64 -10.77 3.82 -18.31
CA GLY A 64 -10.48 4.81 -19.35
C GLY A 64 -9.08 5.38 -19.20
N SER A 65 -8.78 5.95 -18.04
CA SER A 65 -7.51 6.63 -17.77
C SER A 65 -6.41 5.71 -17.22
N GLY A 66 -6.77 4.58 -16.60
CA GLY A 66 -5.84 3.78 -15.81
C GLY A 66 -5.47 4.42 -14.47
N SER A 67 -6.20 5.46 -14.04
CA SER A 67 -6.14 5.98 -12.67
C SER A 67 -6.72 4.99 -11.69
N TYR A 68 -6.17 4.96 -10.49
CA TYR A 68 -6.60 4.08 -9.42
C TYR A 68 -6.37 4.74 -8.07
N GLY A 69 -7.10 4.31 -7.05
CA GLY A 69 -7.00 4.94 -5.75
C GLY A 69 -8.11 4.56 -4.80
N CYS A 70 -7.97 4.98 -3.55
CA CYS A 70 -8.96 4.74 -2.51
C CYS A 70 -9.27 6.03 -1.75
N SER A 71 -10.53 6.15 -1.34
CA SER A 71 -11.04 7.26 -0.54
C SER A 71 -11.71 6.74 0.72
N GLY A 72 -11.56 7.47 1.83
CA GLY A 72 -12.16 7.09 3.11
C GLY A 72 -11.21 7.36 4.29
N PRO A 73 -11.48 6.77 5.47
CA PRO A 73 -10.54 6.80 6.57
C PRO A 73 -9.32 5.95 6.21
N LEU A 74 -8.15 6.57 6.02
CA LEU A 74 -6.89 5.88 5.71
C LEU A 74 -5.98 5.88 6.96
N PRO A 75 -5.99 4.82 7.79
CA PRO A 75 -5.25 4.82 9.05
C PRO A 75 -3.74 4.98 8.82
N GLY A 76 -3.12 5.87 9.57
CA GLY A 76 -1.68 6.15 9.48
C GLY A 76 -1.23 6.82 8.18
N ALA A 77 -2.15 7.27 7.32
CA ALA A 77 -1.80 8.03 6.13
C ALA A 77 -1.15 9.38 6.51
N PRO A 78 -0.18 9.87 5.71
CA PRO A 78 0.54 11.10 6.01
C PRO A 78 -0.42 12.30 6.05
N ASN A 79 -0.22 13.18 7.04
CA ASN A 79 -1.01 14.40 7.23
C ASN A 79 -2.54 14.16 7.33
N GLY A 80 -2.96 12.98 7.80
CA GLY A 80 -4.37 12.62 7.94
C GLY A 80 -5.12 12.50 6.60
N ALA A 81 -4.40 12.24 5.51
CA ALA A 81 -4.97 12.10 4.18
C ALA A 81 -6.14 11.10 4.13
N ASN A 82 -7.17 11.45 3.38
CA ASN A 82 -8.37 10.63 3.17
C ASN A 82 -8.52 10.15 1.72
N LEU A 83 -7.49 10.36 0.91
CA LEU A 83 -7.41 9.98 -0.49
C LEU A 83 -5.98 9.53 -0.80
N VAL A 84 -5.87 8.41 -1.52
CA VAL A 84 -4.63 7.97 -2.18
C VAL A 84 -4.93 7.71 -3.64
N THR A 85 -4.12 8.23 -4.55
CA THR A 85 -4.28 8.02 -5.98
C THR A 85 -2.96 7.69 -6.66
N GLY A 86 -3.05 6.89 -7.71
CA GLY A 86 -2.02 6.66 -8.69
C GLY A 86 -2.60 6.72 -10.09
N ASN A 87 -1.73 6.71 -11.09
CA ASN A 87 -2.14 6.56 -12.48
C ASN A 87 -1.16 5.65 -13.22
N ALA A 88 -1.56 5.20 -14.42
CA ALA A 88 -0.82 4.19 -15.18
C ALA A 88 0.62 4.59 -15.53
N ALA A 89 0.96 5.89 -15.58
CA ALA A 89 2.28 6.39 -15.97
C ALA A 89 3.01 7.18 -14.86
N GLY A 90 2.38 7.37 -13.71
CA GLY A 90 2.80 8.31 -12.68
C GLY A 90 3.00 7.66 -11.31
N GLY A 91 3.50 8.46 -10.38
CA GLY A 91 3.66 8.07 -8.99
C GLY A 91 2.32 7.98 -8.25
N VAL A 92 2.41 7.49 -7.02
CA VAL A 92 1.29 7.42 -6.09
C VAL A 92 1.40 8.56 -5.08
N GLY A 93 0.27 9.17 -4.71
CA GLY A 93 0.24 10.28 -3.76
C GLY A 93 -0.95 10.22 -2.82
N PHE A 94 -0.72 10.65 -1.58
CA PHE A 94 -1.75 10.89 -0.59
C PHE A 94 -2.19 12.36 -0.62
N ALA A 95 -3.48 12.59 -0.43
CA ALA A 95 -4.07 13.93 -0.39
C ALA A 95 -5.26 13.99 0.56
N ASN A 96 -5.65 15.22 0.88
CA ASN A 96 -6.92 15.50 1.53
C ASN A 96 -7.92 16.01 0.47
N SER A 97 -9.10 15.41 0.43
CA SER A 97 -10.16 15.78 -0.49
C SER A 97 -11.49 15.88 0.25
N ALA A 98 -12.30 16.88 -0.07
CA ALA A 98 -13.66 17.00 0.45
C ALA A 98 -14.64 15.99 -0.18
N ARG A 99 -14.23 15.32 -1.27
CA ARG A 99 -15.08 14.39 -2.05
C ARG A 99 -14.30 13.12 -2.40
N PRO A 100 -14.94 11.94 -2.42
CA PRO A 100 -14.28 10.71 -2.85
C PRO A 100 -13.84 10.77 -4.31
N MET A 101 -12.85 9.96 -4.64
CA MET A 101 -12.40 9.74 -6.01
C MET A 101 -13.57 9.21 -6.85
N TYR A 102 -13.98 9.96 -7.87
CA TYR A 102 -15.12 9.66 -8.73
C TYR A 102 -16.51 9.69 -8.06
N GLY A 103 -16.62 10.33 -6.89
CA GLY A 103 -17.89 10.50 -6.18
C GLY A 103 -18.24 9.33 -5.26
N ILE A 104 -19.40 9.41 -4.60
CA ILE A 104 -19.83 8.39 -3.65
C ILE A 104 -20.33 7.18 -4.43
N VAL A 105 -19.74 6.02 -4.16
CA VAL A 105 -20.27 4.73 -4.61
C VAL A 105 -20.88 4.03 -3.42
N GLU A 106 -22.21 3.97 -3.38
CA GLU A 106 -22.93 3.27 -2.34
C GLU A 106 -22.78 1.75 -2.52
N ASN A 107 -22.64 1.02 -1.42
CA ASN A 107 -22.62 -0.45 -1.38
C ASN A 107 -21.54 -1.08 -2.29
N ALA A 108 -20.36 -0.46 -2.38
CA ALA A 108 -19.22 -1.04 -3.09
C ALA A 108 -18.93 -2.48 -2.59
N PRO A 109 -18.93 -3.49 -3.47
CA PRO A 109 -18.75 -4.88 -3.07
C PRO A 109 -17.36 -5.07 -2.43
N ALA A 110 -17.30 -5.86 -1.36
CA ALA A 110 -16.03 -6.15 -0.71
C ALA A 110 -15.17 -7.04 -1.59
N LEU A 111 -13.89 -6.70 -1.74
CA LEU A 111 -12.93 -7.59 -2.39
C LEU A 111 -12.53 -8.70 -1.41
N PRO A 112 -12.78 -9.99 -1.72
CA PRO A 112 -12.48 -11.07 -0.80
C PRO A 112 -11.00 -11.14 -0.41
N PRO A 113 -10.68 -11.61 0.80
CA PRO A 113 -9.32 -11.88 1.20
C PRO A 113 -8.59 -12.80 0.21
N ASN A 114 -7.31 -12.54 0.00
CA ASN A 114 -6.41 -13.24 -0.93
C ASN A 114 -6.88 -13.21 -2.38
N THR A 115 -7.53 -12.13 -2.80
CA THR A 115 -7.92 -11.93 -4.21
C THR A 115 -7.42 -10.59 -4.75
N ARG A 116 -7.31 -10.52 -6.07
CA ARG A 116 -6.95 -9.28 -6.77
C ARG A 116 -7.96 -8.90 -7.84
N LEU A 117 -8.05 -7.61 -8.08
CA LEU A 117 -8.72 -6.99 -9.21
C LEU A 117 -7.66 -6.29 -10.06
N SER A 118 -7.59 -6.62 -11.34
CA SER A 118 -6.55 -6.12 -12.23
C SER A 118 -7.13 -5.43 -13.46
N PHE A 119 -6.48 -4.35 -13.87
CA PHE A 119 -6.73 -3.68 -15.14
C PHE A 119 -5.42 -3.19 -15.73
N LYS A 120 -5.08 -3.66 -16.94
CA LYS A 120 -3.80 -3.39 -17.61
C LYS A 120 -2.61 -3.71 -16.68
N THR A 121 -1.83 -2.69 -16.30
CA THR A 121 -0.64 -2.81 -15.45
C THR A 121 -0.96 -2.61 -13.96
N VAL A 122 -2.18 -2.21 -13.62
CA VAL A 122 -2.59 -1.95 -12.25
C VAL A 122 -3.30 -3.17 -11.67
N SER A 123 -2.84 -3.62 -10.51
CA SER A 123 -3.49 -4.67 -9.73
C SER A 123 -3.72 -4.16 -8.32
N CYS A 124 -4.96 -4.24 -7.86
CA CYS A 124 -5.32 -4.02 -6.46
C CYS A 124 -5.73 -5.34 -5.83
N GLY A 125 -5.33 -5.59 -4.59
CA GLY A 125 -5.68 -6.82 -3.90
C GLY A 125 -5.83 -6.62 -2.41
N ASN A 126 -6.57 -7.55 -1.82
CA ASN A 126 -6.80 -7.64 -0.39
C ASN A 126 -6.15 -8.94 0.09
N ASP A 127 -5.22 -8.89 1.05
CA ASP A 127 -4.60 -10.08 1.64
C ASP A 127 -5.36 -10.61 2.88
N GLY A 128 -6.46 -9.97 3.24
CA GLY A 128 -7.25 -10.25 4.45
C GLY A 128 -6.91 -9.35 5.64
N PHE A 129 -5.84 -8.56 5.54
CA PHE A 129 -5.44 -7.57 6.55
C PHE A 129 -5.28 -6.17 5.94
N SER A 130 -4.68 -6.09 4.76
CA SER A 130 -4.37 -4.88 4.03
C SER A 130 -4.92 -4.93 2.61
N THR A 131 -5.28 -3.75 2.10
CA THR A 131 -5.53 -3.54 0.69
C THR A 131 -4.35 -2.82 0.09
N SER A 132 -3.83 -3.35 -1.01
CA SER A 132 -2.70 -2.75 -1.72
C SER A 132 -3.06 -2.57 -3.18
N CYS A 133 -2.46 -1.58 -3.84
CA CYS A 133 -2.52 -1.41 -5.28
C CYS A 133 -1.10 -1.19 -5.82
N VAL A 134 -0.75 -1.91 -6.89
CA VAL A 134 0.57 -1.87 -7.53
C VAL A 134 0.39 -1.64 -9.01
N ASN A 135 1.18 -0.72 -9.56
CA ASN A 135 1.38 -0.57 -10.99
C ASN A 135 2.67 -1.27 -11.42
N THR A 136 2.56 -2.34 -12.19
CA THR A 136 3.73 -3.11 -12.66
C THR A 136 4.58 -2.37 -13.68
N TYR A 137 4.06 -1.27 -14.26
CA TYR A 137 4.80 -0.45 -15.22
C TYR A 137 6.01 0.25 -14.61
N ASN A 138 5.83 0.85 -13.42
CA ASN A 138 6.85 1.64 -12.72
C ASN A 138 7.12 1.14 -11.30
N GLN A 139 6.53 0.00 -10.92
CA GLN A 139 6.65 -0.63 -9.60
C GLN A 139 6.19 0.25 -8.44
N SER A 140 5.43 1.30 -8.71
CA SER A 140 4.85 2.14 -7.68
C SER A 140 3.54 1.56 -7.16
N GLY A 141 3.15 1.99 -5.97
CA GLY A 141 1.94 1.52 -5.35
C GLY A 141 1.62 2.16 -4.01
N PHE A 142 0.60 1.62 -3.37
CA PHE A 142 0.28 1.93 -1.99
C PHE A 142 -0.23 0.69 -1.26
N VAL A 143 -0.15 0.78 0.07
CA VAL A 143 -0.76 -0.15 1.02
C VAL A 143 -1.64 0.66 1.96
N ILE A 144 -2.83 0.14 2.25
CA ILE A 144 -3.76 0.65 3.26
C ILE A 144 -4.00 -0.51 4.23
N SER A 145 -3.72 -0.28 5.51
CA SER A 145 -3.96 -1.25 6.58
C SER A 145 -4.58 -0.57 7.79
N PRO A 146 -5.11 -1.34 8.76
CA PRO A 146 -5.67 -0.78 9.99
C PRO A 146 -4.70 0.08 10.82
N THR A 147 -3.39 -0.14 10.66
CA THR A 147 -2.37 0.53 11.48
C THR A 147 -1.55 1.57 10.72
N THR A 148 -1.34 1.37 9.42
CA THR A 148 -0.48 2.24 8.61
C THR A 148 -0.88 2.24 7.14
N SER A 149 -0.71 3.38 6.48
CA SER A 149 -0.94 3.53 5.05
C SER A 149 0.25 4.26 4.44
N TYR A 150 0.81 3.74 3.36
CA TYR A 150 2.02 4.28 2.73
C TYR A 150 2.03 4.03 1.23
N ALA A 151 2.86 4.81 0.53
CA ALA A 151 3.10 4.70 -0.90
C ALA A 151 4.58 4.40 -1.13
N PHE A 152 4.87 3.77 -2.27
CA PHE A 152 6.22 3.39 -2.71
C PHE A 152 6.35 3.55 -4.22
#